data_AF-A0A833MCU6-F1
#
_entry.id   AF-A0A833MCU6-F1
#
_cell.length_a   1.000
_cell.length_b   1.000
_cell.length_c   1.000
_cell.angle_alpha   90.00
_cell.angle_beta   90.00
_cell.angle_gamma   90.00
#
_symmetry.space_group_name_H-M   'P 1'
#
loop_
_entity.id
_entity.type
_entity.pdbx_description
1 polymer ?
#
loop_
_entity_poly.entity_id
_entity_poly.type
_entity_poly.pdbx_seq_one_letter_code
_entity_poly.pdbx_strand_id
1 'polypeptide(L)'
;MKIFNNPNIAKVLEIYGKTNRKTTEKVSNAELPKDQLELSGAAKEFQIAMKAYKDLPEVREEKVNELKEKIQQGRYNISGKEIAEKIIEGIQIDKKI
;
A
#
# COMPACT_ATOMS: atom_id res chain seq x y z
N MET A 1 33.80 -19.68 -73.05
CA MET A 1 34.22 -20.39 -71.81
C MET A 1 33.09 -20.28 -70.79
N LYS A 2 32.66 -21.38 -70.18
CA LYS A 2 31.65 -21.39 -69.11
C LYS A 2 32.37 -21.45 -67.76
N ILE A 3 32.10 -20.49 -66.88
CA ILE A 3 32.67 -20.44 -65.54
C ILE A 3 31.79 -21.29 -64.63
N PHE A 4 32.35 -22.34 -64.02
CA PHE A 4 31.63 -23.18 -63.08
C PHE A 4 31.55 -22.50 -61.70
N ASN A 5 30.35 -22.50 -61.11
CA ASN A 5 30.07 -22.00 -59.77
C ASN A 5 30.80 -22.84 -58.71
N ASN A 6 31.84 -22.29 -58.10
CA ASN A 6 32.61 -22.99 -57.06
C ASN A 6 31.93 -22.79 -55.69
N PRO A 7 31.43 -23.86 -55.03
CA PRO A 7 30.68 -23.77 -53.77
C PRO A 7 31.49 -23.19 -52.61
N ASN A 8 32.83 -23.18 -52.71
CA ASN A 8 33.69 -22.57 -51.71
C ASN A 8 33.56 -21.04 -51.65
N ILE A 9 33.14 -20.40 -52.75
CA ILE A 9 32.96 -18.93 -52.79
C ILE A 9 31.76 -18.51 -51.94
N ALA A 10 30.67 -19.29 -51.98
CA ALA A 10 29.49 -19.04 -51.16
C ALA A 10 29.82 -19.13 -49.66
N LYS A 11 30.62 -20.14 -49.28
CA LYS A 11 31.03 -20.37 -47.89
C LYS A 11 31.92 -19.25 -47.35
N VAL A 12 32.82 -18.70 -48.18
CA VAL A 12 33.66 -17.55 -47.80
C VAL A 12 32.81 -16.30 -47.62
N LEU A 13 31.79 -16.08 -48.46
CA LEU A 13 30.88 -14.94 -48.32
C LEU A 13 30.09 -14.98 -47.00
N GLU A 14 29.62 -16.15 -46.57
CA GLU A 14 28.91 -16.32 -45.30
C GLU A 14 29.79 -15.99 -44.08
N ILE A 15 31.05 -16.43 -44.11
CA ILE A 15 32.02 -16.15 -43.04
C ILE A 15 32.31 -14.64 -42.98
N TYR A 16 32.51 -14.00 -44.12
CA TYR A 16 32.75 -12.56 -44.21
C TYR A 16 31.55 -11.74 -43.70
N GLY A 17 30.32 -12.21 -43.96
CA GLY A 17 29.09 -11.61 -43.44
C GLY A 17 28.91 -11.78 -41.92
N LYS A 18 29.43 -12.86 -41.33
CA LYS A 18 29.36 -13.11 -39.87
C LYS A 18 30.36 -12.28 -39.07
N THR A 19 31.56 -12.01 -39.60
CA THR A 19 32.61 -11.25 -38.88
C THR A 19 32.18 -9.81 -38.55
N ASN A 20 31.29 -9.21 -39.35
CA ASN A 20 30.77 -7.86 -39.14
C ASN A 20 29.56 -7.78 -38.20
N ARG A 21 29.08 -8.93 -37.70
CA ARG A 21 28.03 -9.00 -36.69
C ARG A 21 28.61 -9.54 -35.39
N LYS A 22 29.35 -8.71 -34.67
CA LYS A 22 29.41 -8.83 -33.21
C LYS A 22 28.01 -8.56 -32.69
N THR A 23 27.19 -9.60 -32.58
CA THR A 23 26.02 -9.55 -31.71
C THR A 23 26.57 -9.30 -30.32
N THR A 24 26.45 -8.07 -29.85
CA THR A 24 26.58 -7.80 -28.43
C THR A 24 25.55 -8.68 -27.74
N GLU A 25 26.02 -9.66 -26.97
CA GLU A 25 25.13 -10.32 -26.03
C GLU A 25 24.52 -9.20 -25.20
N LYS A 26 23.19 -9.07 -25.25
CA LYS A 26 22.48 -8.20 -24.32
C LYS A 26 22.83 -8.75 -22.95
N VAL A 27 23.75 -8.09 -22.25
CA VAL A 27 23.90 -8.25 -20.81
C VAL A 27 22.49 -8.03 -20.27
N SER A 28 21.87 -9.12 -19.80
CA SER A 28 20.59 -9.06 -19.13
C SER A 28 20.73 -7.95 -18.10
N ASN A 29 19.90 -6.90 -18.22
CA ASN A 29 19.86 -5.80 -17.26
C ASN A 29 19.96 -6.43 -15.87
N ALA A 30 21.11 -6.25 -15.21
CA ALA A 30 21.20 -6.57 -13.80
C ALA A 30 20.12 -5.70 -13.16
N GLU A 31 19.06 -6.34 -12.65
CA GLU A 31 17.97 -5.63 -12.00
C GLU A 31 18.60 -4.86 -10.85
N LEU A 32 18.78 -3.55 -11.04
CA LEU A 32 19.16 -2.65 -9.97
C LEU A 32 18.15 -2.87 -8.84
N PRO A 33 18.59 -3.03 -7.58
CA PRO A 33 17.68 -3.21 -6.46
C PRO A 33 16.68 -2.06 -6.49
N LYS A 34 15.42 -2.40 -6.74
CA LYS A 34 14.32 -1.43 -6.75
C LYS A 34 14.02 -1.07 -5.31
N ASP A 35 13.73 0.20 -5.06
CA ASP A 35 13.28 0.65 -3.75
C ASP A 35 12.07 -0.18 -3.31
N GLN A 36 12.17 -0.82 -2.15
CA GLN A 36 11.12 -1.64 -1.58
C GLN A 36 10.51 -0.93 -0.37
N LEU A 37 9.18 -0.77 -0.39
CA LEU A 37 8.44 -0.28 0.75
C LEU A 37 7.97 -1.46 1.60
N GLU A 38 8.58 -1.66 2.76
CA GLU A 38 8.13 -2.64 3.75
C GLU A 38 7.40 -1.95 4.90
N LEU A 39 6.11 -2.23 5.05
CA LEU A 39 5.33 -1.80 6.21
C LEU A 39 5.69 -2.66 7.42
N SER A 40 5.96 -2.00 8.55
CA SER A 40 6.12 -2.69 9.84
C SER A 40 4.85 -3.49 10.19
N GLY A 41 4.99 -4.55 11.00
CA GLY A 41 3.86 -5.35 11.46
C GLY A 41 2.75 -4.49 12.08
N ALA A 42 3.15 -3.58 12.99
CA ALA A 42 2.24 -2.64 13.63
C ALA A 42 1.53 -1.70 12.62
N ALA A 43 2.21 -1.26 11.56
CA ALA A 43 1.58 -0.42 10.54
C ALA A 43 0.52 -1.19 9.73
N LYS A 44 0.74 -2.48 9.46
CA LYS A 44 -0.27 -3.33 8.81
C LYS A 44 -1.48 -3.55 9.71
N GLU A 45 -1.27 -3.83 10.99
CA GLU A 45 -2.34 -3.97 11.98
C GLU A 45 -3.16 -2.68 12.09
N PHE A 46 -2.50 -1.53 12.15
CA PHE A 46 -3.15 -0.22 12.17
C PHE A 46 -4.00 0.02 10.91
N GLN A 47 -3.50 -0.34 9.73
CA GLN A 47 -4.27 -0.22 8.50
C GLN A 47 -5.53 -1.10 8.51
N ILE A 48 -5.45 -2.32 9.07
CA ILE A 48 -6.60 -3.21 9.21
C ILE A 48 -7.62 -2.61 10.19
N ALA A 49 -7.17 -2.14 11.35
CA ALA A 49 -8.03 -1.50 12.34
C ALA A 49 -8.70 -0.23 11.79
N MET A 50 -7.97 0.58 11.03
CA MET A 50 -8.49 1.80 10.41
C MET A 50 -9.53 1.50 9.32
N LYS A 51 -9.36 0.41 8.56
CA LYS A 51 -10.38 -0.04 7.61
C LYS A 51 -11.66 -0.46 8.33
N ALA A 52 -11.53 -1.33 9.35
CA ALA A 52 -12.66 -1.77 10.16
C ALA A 52 -13.39 -0.59 10.83
N TYR A 53 -12.63 0.42 11.30
CA TYR A 53 -13.20 1.64 11.88
C TYR A 53 -14.02 2.45 10.86
N LYS A 54 -13.56 2.55 9.60
CA LYS A 54 -14.28 3.28 8.54
C LYS A 54 -15.59 2.60 8.13
N ASP A 55 -15.66 1.29 8.27
CA ASP A 55 -16.86 0.51 7.96
C ASP A 55 -17.93 0.59 9.07
N LEU A 56 -17.60 1.18 10.23
CA LEU A 56 -18.57 1.38 11.31
C LEU A 56 -19.61 2.45 10.93
N PRO A 57 -20.86 2.30 11.40
CA PRO A 57 -21.86 3.33 11.21
C PRO A 57 -21.45 4.62 11.92
N GLU A 58 -21.72 5.76 11.27
CA GLU A 58 -21.45 7.09 11.81
C GLU A 58 -22.15 7.29 13.16
N VAL A 59 -23.38 6.77 13.28
CA VAL A 59 -24.20 6.85 14.48
C VAL A 59 -24.28 5.47 15.15
N ARG A 60 -23.90 5.42 16.43
CA ARG A 60 -24.12 4.24 17.29
C ARG A 60 -25.55 4.25 17.85
N GLU A 61 -26.51 3.84 17.04
CA GLU A 61 -27.94 3.89 17.37
C GLU A 61 -28.28 3.19 18.69
N GLU A 62 -27.69 2.03 18.94
CA GLU A 62 -27.88 1.27 20.19
C GLU A 62 -27.60 2.13 21.44
N LYS A 63 -26.43 2.79 21.46
CA LYS A 63 -26.04 3.67 22.57
C LYS A 63 -26.97 4.88 22.70
N VAL A 64 -27.41 5.44 21.58
CA VAL A 64 -28.34 6.58 21.57
C VAL A 64 -29.68 6.18 22.17
N ASN A 65 -30.20 5.02 21.78
CA ASN A 65 -31.48 4.52 22.27
C ASN A 65 -31.40 4.16 23.76
N GLU A 66 -30.34 3.49 24.20
CA GLU A 66 -30.11 3.19 25.62
C GLU A 66 -30.10 4.45 26.49
N LEU A 67 -29.39 5.50 26.05
CA LEU A 67 -29.33 6.78 26.76
C LEU A 67 -30.69 7.48 26.77
N LYS A 68 -31.41 7.49 25.65
CA LYS A 68 -32.76 8.06 25.57
C LYS A 68 -33.70 7.38 26.56
N GLU A 69 -33.69 6.06 26.62
CA GLU A 69 -34.52 5.29 27.57
C GLU A 69 -34.17 5.61 29.02
N LYS A 70 -32.88 5.64 29.37
CA LYS A 70 -32.41 6.02 30.71
C LYS A 70 -32.90 7.40 31.13
N ILE A 71 -32.87 8.36 30.20
CA ILE A 71 -33.35 9.73 30.43
C ILE A 71 -34.87 9.73 30.61
N GLN A 72 -35.63 9.08 29.73
CA GLN A 72 -37.10 9.02 29.81
C GLN A 72 -37.59 8.38 31.10
N GLN A 73 -36.87 7.36 31.59
CA GLN A 73 -37.19 6.67 32.84
C GLN A 73 -36.69 7.42 34.09
N GLY A 74 -36.05 8.58 33.93
CA GLY A 74 -35.47 9.33 35.05
C GLY A 74 -34.29 8.64 35.75
N ARG A 75 -33.70 7.62 35.11
CA ARG A 75 -32.57 6.82 35.65
C ARG A 75 -31.21 7.31 35.18
N TYR A 76 -31.19 8.36 34.38
CA TYR A 76 -29.95 9.01 33.96
C TYR A 76 -29.43 9.90 35.10
N ASN A 77 -28.54 9.34 35.91
CA ASN A 77 -27.90 10.04 37.02
C ASN A 77 -26.39 10.11 36.76
N ILE A 78 -25.86 11.32 36.62
CA ILE A 78 -24.44 11.59 36.44
C ILE A 78 -23.98 12.46 37.59
N SER A 79 -22.83 12.11 38.17
CA SER A 79 -22.23 12.88 39.24
C SER A 79 -21.58 14.18 38.72
N GLY A 80 -21.55 15.21 39.57
CA GLY A 80 -20.83 16.45 39.26
C GLY A 80 -19.34 16.21 38.95
N LYS A 81 -18.75 15.17 39.55
CA LYS A 81 -17.36 14.77 39.29
C LYS A 81 -17.16 14.29 37.86
N GLU A 82 -18.03 13.41 37.35
CA GLU A 82 -17.96 12.90 35.97
C GLU A 82 -18.09 14.03 34.95
N ILE A 83 -18.93 15.03 35.23
CA ILE A 83 -19.07 16.22 34.38
C ILE A 83 -17.76 17.02 34.36
N ALA A 84 -17.19 17.30 35.53
CA ALA A 84 -15.94 18.05 35.65
C ALA A 84 -14.76 17.34 34.97
N GLU A 85 -14.67 16.02 35.12
CA GLU A 85 -13.65 15.20 34.43
C GLU A 85 -13.76 15.33 32.91
N LYS A 86 -14.98 15.27 32.35
CA LYS A 86 -15.18 15.42 30.90
C LYS A 86 -14.88 16.83 30.38
N ILE A 87 -15.14 17.87 31.17
CA ILE A 87 -14.76 19.24 30.84
C ILE A 87 -13.23 19.36 30.76
N ILE A 88 -12.51 18.83 31.75
CA ILE A 88 -11.04 18.88 31.78
C ILE A 88 -10.43 18.05 30.63
N GLU A 89 -10.98 16.86 30.37
CA GLU A 89 -10.54 16.00 29.27
C GLU A 89 -10.68 16.73 27.92
N GLY A 90 -11.81 17.40 27.67
CA GLY A 90 -12.01 18.21 26.46
C GLY A 90 -10.97 19.31 26.29
N ILE A 91 -10.69 20.06 27.36
CA ILE A 91 -9.66 21.12 27.35
C ILE A 91 -8.26 20.57 27.06
N GLN A 92 -7.94 19.36 27.52
CA GLN A 92 -6.64 18.73 27.27
C GLN A 92 -6.48 18.24 25.83
N ILE A 93 -7.57 17.76 25.21
CA ILE A 93 -7.58 17.34 23.81
C ILE A 93 -7.34 18.55 22.90
N ASP A 94 -8.08 19.64 23.12
CA ASP A 94 -7.94 20.87 22.32
C ASP A 94 -6.54 21.49 22.39
N LYS A 95 -5.80 21.30 23.49
CA LYS A 95 -4.41 21.78 23.63
C LYS A 95 -3.38 20.91 22.93
N LYS A 96 -3.69 19.64 22.64
CA LYS A 96 -2.76 18.68 22.02
C LYS A 96 -2.87 18.63 20.50
N ILE A 97 -3.89 19.28 19.94
CA ILE A 97 -4.13 19.46 18.50
C ILE A 97 -3.53 20.82 18.10
#